data_AF-A0A0D5MAC4-F1
#
_entry.id   AF-A0A0D5MAC4-F1
#
_cell.length_a   1.000
_cell.length_b   1.000
_cell.length_c   1.000
_cell.angle_alpha   90.00
_cell.angle_beta   90.00
_cell.angle_gamma   90.00
#
_symmetry.space_group_name_H-M   'P 1'
#
loop_
_entity.id
_entity.type
_entity.pdbx_description
1 polymer ?
#
loop_
_entity_poly.entity_id
_entity_poly.type
_entity_poly.pdbx_seq_one_letter_code
_entity_poly.pdbx_strand_id
1 'polypeptide(L)'
;MKMKLVLRAVAAVMVVSVALVGAQFYVTMKAVDSEREKAIQAWAKSNPDGFETVARYRELCQKRPGELSPESVPVSFVQCAEQVGSESLAAVIEHAGNSVEVPAPLRWL
;
A
#
# COMPACT_ATOMS: atom_id res chain seq x y z
N MET A 1 -0.39 36.64 -29.72
CA MET A 1 0.76 35.71 -29.56
C MET A 1 1.12 35.41 -28.10
N LYS A 2 1.21 36.42 -27.21
CA LYS A 2 1.57 36.25 -25.79
C LYS A 2 0.65 35.28 -25.02
N MET A 3 -0.67 35.37 -25.23
CA MET A 3 -1.65 34.52 -24.51
C MET A 3 -1.55 33.03 -24.85
N LYS A 4 -1.24 32.69 -26.12
CA LYS A 4 -1.02 31.28 -26.54
C LYS A 4 0.25 30.70 -25.91
N LEU A 5 1.29 31.52 -25.72
CA LEU A 5 2.53 31.12 -25.06
C LEU A 5 2.30 30.89 -23.57
N VAL A 6 1.58 31.79 -22.89
CA VAL A 6 1.21 31.65 -21.48
C VAL A 6 0.37 30.39 -21.26
N LEU A 7 -0.64 30.14 -22.09
CA LEU A 7 -1.47 28.93 -21.98
C LEU A 7 -0.65 27.64 -22.11
N ARG A 8 0.30 27.61 -23.06
CA ARG A 8 1.21 26.46 -23.25
C ARG A 8 2.14 26.26 -22.06
N ALA A 9 2.66 27.35 -21.49
CA ALA A 9 3.51 27.28 -20.31
C ALA A 9 2.73 26.76 -19.10
N VAL A 10 1.51 27.26 -18.87
CA VAL A 10 0.64 26.78 -17.79
C VAL A 10 0.29 25.31 -17.97
N ALA A 11 -0.09 24.90 -19.19
CA ALA A 11 -0.38 23.49 -19.49
C ALA A 11 0.84 22.59 -19.26
N ALA A 12 2.03 23.03 -19.66
CA ALA A 12 3.27 22.29 -19.43
C ALA A 12 3.57 22.13 -17.93
N VAL A 13 3.42 23.20 -17.14
CA VAL A 13 3.60 23.15 -15.68
C VAL A 13 2.60 22.19 -15.03
N MET A 14 1.33 22.24 -15.44
CA MET A 14 0.30 21.33 -14.91
C MET A 14 0.64 19.86 -15.19
N VAL A 15 1.05 19.54 -16.43
CA VAL A 15 1.43 18.17 -16.80
C VAL A 15 2.64 17.69 -16.00
N VAL A 16 3.66 18.54 -15.85
CA VAL A 16 4.86 18.21 -15.06
C VAL A 16 4.49 17.98 -13.59
N SER A 17 3.65 18.84 -13.00
CA SER A 17 3.20 18.67 -11.61
C SER A 17 2.45 17.36 -11.40
N VAL A 18 1.52 17.00 -12.29
CA VAL A 18 0.79 15.73 -12.21
C VAL A 18 1.73 14.53 -12.33
N ALA A 19 2.69 14.59 -13.26
CA ALA A 19 3.68 13.53 -13.43
C ALA A 19 4.56 13.36 -12.18
N LEU A 20 4.97 14.46 -11.55
CA LEU A 20 5.76 14.44 -10.31
C LEU A 20 4.97 13.82 -9.15
N VAL A 21 3.70 14.22 -8.95
CA VAL A 21 2.86 13.65 -7.90
C VAL A 21 2.61 12.15 -8.15
N GLY A 22 2.35 11.76 -9.40
CA GLY A 22 2.19 10.35 -9.76
C GLY A 22 3.45 9.52 -9.50
N ALA A 23 4.63 10.05 -9.81
CA ALA A 23 5.90 9.39 -9.54
C ALA A 23 6.16 9.25 -8.02
N GLN A 24 5.92 10.31 -7.24
CA GLN A 24 6.03 10.26 -5.78
C GLN A 24 5.07 9.24 -5.18
N PHE A 25 3.82 9.21 -5.68
CA PHE A 25 2.82 8.25 -5.22
C PHE A 25 3.28 6.82 -5.45
N TYR A 26 3.72 6.51 -6.67
CA TYR A 26 4.20 5.19 -7.03
C TYR A 26 5.38 4.73 -6.16
N VAL A 27 6.38 5.60 -5.96
CA VAL A 27 7.55 5.29 -5.14
C VAL A 27 7.17 5.08 -3.67
N THR A 28 6.28 5.92 -3.14
CA THR A 28 5.81 5.82 -1.75
C THR A 28 5.05 4.51 -1.53
N MET A 29 4.14 4.15 -2.44
CA MET A 29 3.42 2.87 -2.39
C MET A 29 4.37 1.66 -2.40
N LYS A 30 5.39 1.69 -3.27
CA LYS A 30 6.42 0.63 -3.27
C LYS A 30 7.22 0.54 -1.99
N ALA A 31 7.53 1.67 -1.37
CA ALA A 31 8.21 1.69 -0.08
C ALA A 31 7.32 1.07 1.02
N VAL A 32 6.04 1.44 1.06
CA VAL A 32 5.03 0.86 1.97
C VAL A 32 4.94 -0.64 1.80
N ASP A 33 4.80 -1.13 0.57
CA ASP A 33 4.71 -2.57 0.29
C ASP A 33 5.99 -3.31 0.68
N SER A 34 7.16 -2.68 0.47
CA SER A 34 8.45 -3.27 0.86
C SER A 34 8.58 -3.39 2.38
N GLU A 35 8.20 -2.37 3.14
CA GLU A 35 8.27 -2.42 4.62
C GLU A 35 7.27 -3.42 5.19
N ARG A 36 6.05 -3.48 4.65
CA ARG A 36 5.06 -4.52 5.00
C ARG A 36 5.60 -5.91 4.76
N GLU A 37 6.20 -6.17 3.59
CA GLU A 37 6.74 -7.49 3.26
C GLU A 37 7.90 -7.88 4.19
N LYS A 38 8.79 -6.95 4.54
CA LYS A 38 9.84 -7.18 5.54
C LYS A 38 9.24 -7.54 6.91
N ALA A 39 8.23 -6.79 7.36
CA ALA A 39 7.56 -7.01 8.63
C ALA A 39 6.83 -8.37 8.67
N ILE A 40 6.12 -8.72 7.59
CA ILE A 40 5.45 -10.02 7.43
C ILE A 40 6.47 -11.16 7.54
N GLN A 41 7.62 -11.06 6.87
CA GLN A 41 8.66 -12.09 6.94
C GLN A 41 9.32 -12.17 8.33
N ALA A 42 9.57 -11.03 8.98
CA ALA A 42 10.12 -10.99 10.33
C ALA A 42 9.15 -11.60 11.35
N TRP A 43 7.86 -11.27 11.23
CA TRP A 43 6.79 -11.86 12.03
C TRP A 43 6.70 -13.37 11.80
N ALA A 44 6.72 -13.84 10.55
CA ALA A 44 6.65 -15.27 10.23
C ALA A 44 7.77 -16.09 10.89
N LYS A 45 8.99 -15.53 10.95
CA LYS A 45 10.15 -16.17 11.59
C LYS A 45 10.07 -16.21 13.11
N SER A 46 9.33 -15.28 13.71
CA SER A 46 9.30 -15.05 15.16
C SER A 46 8.07 -15.67 15.84
N ASN A 47 7.14 -16.23 15.06
CA ASN A 47 5.89 -16.80 15.57
C ASN A 47 5.81 -18.31 15.27
N PRO A 48 5.33 -19.12 16.21
CA PRO A 48 4.89 -20.48 15.93
C PRO A 48 3.88 -20.47 14.78
N ASP A 49 4.03 -21.38 13.81
CA ASP A 49 3.17 -21.48 12.61
C ASP A 49 3.12 -20.20 11.74
N GLY A 50 4.08 -19.29 11.92
CA GLY A 50 4.09 -17.99 11.26
C GLY A 50 4.18 -18.10 9.74
N PHE A 51 4.94 -19.06 9.21
CA PHE A 51 5.04 -19.30 7.77
C PHE A 51 3.73 -19.82 7.16
N GLU A 52 3.02 -20.71 7.85
CA GLU A 52 1.73 -21.23 7.40
C GLU A 52 0.67 -20.12 7.41
N THR A 53 0.62 -19.34 8.50
CA THR A 53 -0.27 -18.19 8.63
C THR A 53 -0.04 -17.16 7.51
N VAL A 54 1.24 -16.85 7.21
CA VAL A 54 1.58 -15.95 6.10
C VAL A 54 1.24 -16.55 4.74
N ALA A 55 1.42 -17.86 4.54
CA ALA A 55 1.04 -18.53 3.31
C ALA A 55 -0.48 -18.40 3.05
N ARG A 56 -1.30 -18.67 4.07
CA ARG A 56 -2.76 -18.52 4.01
C ARG A 56 -3.18 -17.07 3.76
N TYR A 57 -2.57 -16.11 4.46
CA TYR A 57 -2.77 -14.68 4.21
C TYR A 57 -2.47 -14.32 2.75
N ARG A 58 -1.35 -14.76 2.19
CA ARG A 58 -0.99 -14.45 0.79
C ARG A 58 -1.96 -15.05 -0.22
N GLU A 59 -2.40 -16.28 0.03
CA GLU A 59 -3.36 -16.96 -0.85
C GLU A 59 -4.70 -16.23 -0.90
N LEU A 60 -5.27 -15.94 0.27
CA LEU A 60 -6.61 -15.37 0.38
C LEU A 60 -6.64 -13.84 0.17
N CYS A 61 -5.60 -13.12 0.63
CA CYS A 61 -5.59 -11.65 0.62
C CYS A 61 -4.87 -11.03 -0.58
N GLN A 62 -3.88 -11.71 -1.15
CA GLN A 62 -3.06 -11.14 -2.23
C GLN A 62 -3.32 -11.78 -3.60
N LYS A 63 -3.69 -13.08 -3.64
CA LYS A 63 -3.89 -13.81 -4.90
C LYS A 63 -5.36 -13.94 -5.30
N ARG A 64 -6.28 -14.12 -4.37
CA ARG A 64 -7.71 -14.35 -4.67
C ARG A 64 -8.67 -13.69 -3.65
N PRO A 65 -8.91 -12.38 -3.75
CA PRO A 65 -9.90 -11.71 -2.90
C PRO A 65 -11.35 -12.23 -3.11
N GLY A 66 -11.63 -12.95 -4.21
CA GLY A 66 -12.97 -13.43 -4.56
C GLY A 66 -13.43 -14.74 -3.90
N GLU A 67 -12.57 -15.44 -3.15
CA GLU A 67 -12.97 -16.60 -2.34
C GLU A 67 -13.47 -16.20 -0.94
N LEU A 68 -13.38 -14.91 -0.59
CA LEU A 68 -13.95 -14.35 0.62
C LEU A 68 -15.44 -14.06 0.38
N SER A 69 -16.30 -14.40 1.35
CA SER A 69 -17.75 -14.15 1.24
C SER A 69 -18.01 -12.66 0.96
N PRO A 70 -19.00 -12.27 0.13
CA PRO A 70 -19.27 -10.88 -0.23
C PRO A 70 -19.48 -9.92 0.97
N GLU A 71 -20.03 -10.42 2.08
CA GLU A 71 -20.18 -9.67 3.35
C GLU A 71 -18.86 -9.50 4.12
N SER A 72 -17.81 -10.24 3.74
CA SER A 72 -16.51 -10.29 4.41
C SER A 72 -15.35 -9.80 3.56
N VAL A 73 -15.59 -9.30 2.33
CA VAL A 73 -14.52 -8.83 1.45
C VAL A 73 -13.75 -7.71 2.17
N PRO A 74 -12.51 -7.96 2.60
CA PRO A 74 -11.78 -7.03 3.43
C PRO A 74 -11.38 -5.83 2.60
N VAL A 75 -11.59 -4.64 3.16
CA VAL A 75 -11.39 -3.37 2.47
C VAL A 75 -9.91 -3.00 2.41
N SER A 76 -9.05 -3.69 3.17
CA SER A 76 -7.60 -3.50 3.20
C SER A 76 -6.82 -4.78 3.52
N PHE A 77 -5.51 -4.76 3.24
CA PHE A 77 -4.59 -5.84 3.63
C PHE A 77 -4.57 -6.13 5.14
N VAL A 78 -4.73 -5.08 5.96
CA VAL A 78 -4.75 -5.18 7.43
C VAL A 78 -6.00 -5.95 7.88
N GLN A 79 -7.17 -5.57 7.38
CA GLN A 79 -8.42 -6.25 7.71
C GLN A 79 -8.44 -7.70 7.22
N CYS A 80 -7.85 -7.96 6.05
CA CYS A 80 -7.73 -9.34 5.58
C CYS A 80 -6.79 -10.16 6.47
N ALA A 81 -5.64 -9.58 6.86
CA ALA A 81 -4.72 -10.23 7.80
C ALA A 81 -5.36 -10.51 9.17
N GLU A 82 -6.24 -9.64 9.64
CA GLU A 82 -7.01 -9.84 10.88
C GLU A 82 -8.00 -11.01 10.74
N GLN A 83 -8.73 -11.08 9.62
CA GLN A 83 -9.73 -12.11 9.38
C GLN A 83 -9.15 -13.51 9.12
N VAL A 84 -8.11 -13.62 8.28
CA VAL A 84 -7.59 -14.93 7.83
C VAL A 84 -6.18 -15.25 8.33
N GLY A 85 -5.46 -14.27 8.85
CA GLY A 85 -4.12 -14.43 9.41
C GLY A 85 -4.18 -14.51 10.92
N SER A 86 -3.84 -13.41 11.56
CA SER A 86 -3.98 -13.16 13.00
C SER A 86 -4.00 -11.66 13.26
N GLU A 87 -4.57 -11.25 14.39
CA GLU A 87 -4.55 -9.85 14.85
C GLU A 87 -3.11 -9.32 14.97
N SER A 88 -2.18 -10.15 15.46
CA SER A 88 -0.77 -9.77 15.58
C SER A 88 -0.07 -9.57 14.23
N LEU A 89 -0.47 -10.33 13.20
CA LEU A 89 0.00 -10.14 11.82
C LEU A 89 -0.58 -8.85 11.23
N ALA A 90 -1.86 -8.56 11.49
CA ALA A 90 -2.50 -7.31 11.07
C ALA A 90 -1.80 -6.08 11.67
N ALA A 91 -1.50 -6.13 12.98
CA ALA A 91 -0.82 -5.05 13.69
C ALA A 91 0.57 -4.75 13.12
N VAL A 92 1.37 -5.77 12.77
CA VAL A 92 2.70 -5.53 12.15
C VAL A 92 2.59 -4.98 10.74
N ILE A 93 1.57 -5.37 9.96
CA ILE A 93 1.32 -4.83 8.61
C ILE A 93 0.89 -3.37 8.68
N GLU A 94 0.01 -3.02 9.62
CA GLU A 94 -0.42 -1.64 9.84
C GLU A 94 0.76 -0.77 10.29
N HIS A 95 1.51 -1.21 11.30
CA HIS A 95 2.65 -0.47 11.80
C HIS A 95 3.72 -0.25 10.72
N ALA A 96 4.03 -1.28 9.93
CA ALA A 96 4.99 -1.18 8.84
C ALA A 96 4.49 -0.28 7.68
N GLY A 97 3.18 -0.21 7.46
CA GLY A 97 2.61 0.73 6.50
C GLY A 97 2.76 2.19 6.94
N ASN A 98 2.60 2.43 8.24
CA ASN A 98 2.66 3.77 8.84
C ASN A 98 4.09 4.27 9.11
N SER A 99 5.10 3.41 9.00
CA SER A 99 6.51 3.79 9.21
C SER A 99 7.14 4.53 8.03
N VAL A 100 6.52 4.45 6.85
CA VAL A 100 7.02 5.10 5.64
C VAL A 100 6.65 6.58 5.65
N GLU A 101 7.66 7.43 5.53
CA GLU A 101 7.43 8.86 5.41
C GLU A 101 6.76 9.20 4.07
N VAL A 102 5.53 9.69 4.14
CA VAL A 102 4.77 10.15 2.97
C VAL A 102 5.30 11.53 2.58
N PRO A 103 5.78 11.79 1.34
CA PRO A 103 6.20 13.12 0.94
C PRO A 103 4.99 14.06 0.74
N ALA A 104 5.15 15.36 0.98
CA ALA A 104 4.19 16.34 0.47
C ALA A 104 4.27 16.35 -1.08
N PRO A 105 3.14 16.42 -1.83
CA PRO A 105 1.77 16.72 -1.39
C PRO A 105 0.91 15.50 -1.02
N LEU A 106 1.43 14.28 -1.10
CA LEU A 106 0.64 13.07 -0.85
C LEU A 106 0.08 12.97 0.57
N ARG A 107 0.68 13.67 1.55
CA ARG A 107 0.15 13.80 2.91
C ARG A 107 -1.27 14.38 2.98
N TRP A 108 -1.69 15.10 1.95
CA TRP A 108 -2.96 15.82 1.89
C TRP A 108 -4.00 15.15 0.99
N LEU A 109 -3.65 14.01 0.38
CA LEU A 109 -4.57 13.14 -0.34
C LEU A 109 -5.21 12.15 0.63
#